data_AF-G6FZG1-F1
#
_entry.id   AF-G6FZG1-F1
#
_cell.length_a   1.000
_cell.length_b   1.000
_cell.length_c   1.000
_cell.angle_alpha   90.00
_cell.angle_beta   90.00
_cell.angle_gamma   90.00
#
_symmetry.space_group_name_H-M   'P 1'
#
loop_
_entity.id
_entity.type
_entity.pdbx_description
1 polymer ?
#
loop_
_entity_poly.entity_id
_entity_poly.type
_entity_poly.pdbx_seq_one_letter_code
_entity_poly.pdbx_strand_id
1 'polypeptide(L)'
;MKVNYQEKIIALWITFLLGTLFHTQLGLMPLFHGLPVAESQKATTINEISGIMWLMLGFFVIPMLAIIATTFFDAKRYRVIHFGLTVFYSIMNLLHVILDLFVQPILWYQITLMVFLFLLGLLLNIVAFRWMKLPPYKGGKGQEMLANSHS
;
A
#
# COMPACT_ATOMS: atom_id res chain seq x y z
N MET A 1 13.34 -20.85 -9.77
CA MET A 1 12.85 -19.52 -10.18
C MET A 1 13.61 -18.44 -9.42
N LYS A 2 14.17 -17.44 -10.11
CA LYS A 2 14.81 -16.28 -9.46
C LYS A 2 13.70 -15.47 -8.78
N VAL A 3 13.80 -15.23 -7.48
CA VAL A 3 12.77 -14.48 -6.74
C VAL A 3 12.82 -13.01 -7.19
N ASN A 4 11.81 -12.54 -7.91
CA ASN A 4 11.66 -11.13 -8.26
C ASN A 4 10.89 -10.39 -7.15
N TYR A 5 11.62 -9.64 -6.32
CA TYR A 5 11.02 -8.88 -5.21
C TYR A 5 10.19 -7.68 -5.69
N GLN A 6 10.60 -7.03 -6.78
CA GLN A 6 9.89 -5.87 -7.34
C GLN A 6 8.51 -6.30 -7.83
N GLU A 7 8.42 -7.40 -8.59
CA GLU A 7 7.14 -7.97 -9.04
C GLU A 7 6.21 -8.29 -7.87
N LYS A 8 6.73 -8.92 -6.81
CA LYS A 8 5.95 -9.24 -5.60
C LYS A 8 5.45 -7.97 -4.92
N ILE A 9 6.31 -6.96 -4.75
CA ILE A 9 5.95 -5.68 -4.14
C ILE A 9 4.87 -4.97 -4.96
N ILE A 10 5.01 -4.93 -6.29
CA ILE A 10 4.04 -4.32 -7.19
C ILE A 10 2.69 -5.04 -7.08
N ALA A 11 2.68 -6.38 -7.15
CA ALA A 11 1.46 -7.16 -7.03
C ALA A 11 0.76 -6.97 -5.67
N LEU A 12 1.53 -6.93 -4.58
CA LEU A 12 0.99 -6.68 -3.24
C LEU A 12 0.42 -5.28 -3.10
N TRP A 13 1.09 -4.25 -3.62
CA TRP A 13 0.56 -2.88 -3.65
C TRP A 13 -0.72 -2.77 -4.48
N ILE A 14 -0.78 -3.39 -5.67
CA ILE A 14 -1.98 -3.41 -6.50
C ILE A 14 -3.14 -4.09 -5.76
N THR A 15 -2.87 -5.25 -5.14
CA THR A 15 -3.88 -5.97 -4.36
C THR A 15 -4.39 -5.13 -3.18
N PHE A 16 -3.48 -4.42 -2.51
CA PHE A 16 -3.80 -3.51 -1.41
C PHE A 16 -4.67 -2.33 -1.87
N LEU A 17 -4.31 -1.69 -2.98
CA LEU A 17 -5.06 -0.58 -3.56
C LEU A 17 -6.46 -1.01 -4.03
N LEU A 18 -6.56 -2.16 -4.70
CA LEU A 18 -7.85 -2.71 -5.14
C LEU A 18 -8.74 -3.06 -3.96
N GLY A 19 -8.18 -3.65 -2.91
CA GLY A 19 -8.94 -3.96 -1.69
C GLY A 19 -9.37 -2.69 -0.94
N THR A 20 -8.52 -1.67 -0.88
CA THR A 20 -8.88 -0.36 -0.31
C THR A 20 -9.98 0.33 -1.13
N LEU A 21 -9.90 0.26 -2.47
CA LEU A 21 -10.96 0.79 -3.34
C LEU A 21 -12.29 0.07 -3.11
N PHE A 22 -12.23 -1.27 -3.02
CA PHE A 22 -13.41 -2.09 -2.74
C PHE A 22 -14.00 -1.79 -1.36
N HIS A 23 -13.17 -1.54 -0.34
CA HIS A 23 -13.64 -1.13 1.00
C HIS A 23 -14.50 0.14 0.94
N THR A 24 -14.03 1.17 0.24
CA THR A 24 -14.80 2.41 0.03
C THR A 24 -16.10 2.12 -0.70
N GLN A 25 -16.08 1.33 -1.78
CA GLN A 25 -17.29 0.96 -2.51
C GLN A 25 -18.29 0.21 -1.62
N LEU A 26 -17.80 -0.75 -0.83
CA LEU A 26 -18.60 -1.54 0.09
C LEU A 26 -19.24 -0.66 1.18
N GLY A 27 -18.57 0.40 1.64
CA GLY A 27 -19.14 1.38 2.55
C GLY A 27 -20.17 2.33 1.95
N LEU A 28 -20.12 2.55 0.64
CA LEU A 28 -21.09 3.37 -0.08
C LEU A 28 -22.31 2.56 -0.56
N MET A 29 -22.23 1.23 -0.59
CA MET A 29 -23.32 0.35 -1.04
C MET A 29 -24.70 0.69 -0.44
N PRO A 30 -24.84 0.97 0.87
CA PRO A 30 -26.14 1.33 1.46
C PRO A 30 -26.88 2.46 0.72
N LEU A 31 -26.16 3.45 0.17
CA LEU A 31 -26.75 4.57 -0.58
C LEU A 31 -27.54 4.09 -1.80
N PHE A 32 -27.03 3.07 -2.50
CA PHE A 32 -27.67 2.52 -3.69
C PHE A 32 -28.93 1.70 -3.35
N HIS A 33 -29.16 1.41 -2.07
CA HIS A 33 -30.36 0.74 -1.56
C HIS A 33 -31.31 1.70 -0.82
N GLY A 34 -31.08 3.02 -0.90
CA GLY A 34 -31.88 4.03 -0.19
C GLY A 34 -31.67 4.03 1.33
N LEU A 35 -30.61 3.39 1.82
CA LEU A 35 -30.23 3.36 3.22
C LEU A 35 -29.16 4.44 3.50
N PRO A 36 -29.18 5.06 4.68
CA PRO A 36 -28.11 5.97 5.09
C PRO A 36 -26.79 5.20 5.29
N VAL A 37 -25.67 5.89 5.11
CA VAL A 37 -24.34 5.37 5.45
C VAL A 37 -24.08 5.62 6.93
N ALA A 38 -23.32 4.73 7.58
CA ALA A 38 -22.82 4.97 8.93
C ALA A 38 -21.84 6.15 8.90
N GLU A 39 -22.28 7.31 9.38
CA GLU A 39 -21.49 8.53 9.40
C GLU A 39 -20.82 8.72 10.78
N SER A 40 -19.52 8.98 10.78
CA SER A 40 -18.80 9.38 12.00
C SER A 40 -18.98 10.87 12.31
N GLN A 41 -19.23 11.71 11.31
CA GLN A 41 -19.42 13.16 11.45
C GLN A 41 -20.37 13.71 10.37
N LYS A 42 -21.35 14.55 10.75
CA LYS A 42 -22.21 15.27 9.80
C LYS A 42 -21.48 16.51 9.30
N ALA A 43 -21.16 16.55 8.01
CA ALA A 43 -20.66 17.75 7.36
C ALA A 43 -21.79 18.45 6.59
N THR A 44 -21.84 19.78 6.69
CA THR A 44 -22.83 20.62 5.97
C THR A 44 -22.23 21.30 4.74
N THR A 45 -20.90 21.38 4.66
CA THR A 45 -20.18 22.01 3.55
C THR A 45 -19.01 21.17 3.06
N ILE A 46 -18.61 21.36 1.79
CA ILE A 46 -17.45 20.66 1.20
C ILE A 46 -16.13 21.00 1.91
N ASN A 47 -16.03 22.21 2.48
CA ASN A 47 -14.84 22.67 3.15
C ASN A 47 -14.56 21.88 4.44
N GLU A 48 -15.62 21.44 5.13
CA GLU A 48 -15.52 20.61 6.33
C GLU A 48 -14.91 19.23 6.06
N ILE A 49 -15.11 18.67 4.86
CA ILE A 49 -14.55 17.37 4.46
C ILE A 49 -13.27 17.48 3.60
N SER A 50 -12.88 18.69 3.20
CA SER A 50 -11.77 18.91 2.26
C SER A 50 -10.46 18.26 2.71
N GLY A 51 -10.14 18.30 4.01
CA GLY A 51 -8.96 17.65 4.58
C GLY A 51 -8.98 16.13 4.38
N ILE A 52 -10.11 15.48 4.63
CA ILE A 52 -10.28 14.03 4.44
C ILE A 52 -10.16 13.67 2.96
N MET A 53 -10.71 14.49 2.05
CA MET A 53 -10.61 14.27 0.61
C MET A 53 -9.15 14.32 0.12
N TRP A 54 -8.36 15.29 0.58
CA TRP A 54 -6.92 15.36 0.27
C TRP A 54 -6.13 14.21 0.87
N LEU A 55 -6.45 13.80 2.11
CA LEU A 55 -5.83 12.63 2.74
C LEU A 55 -6.12 11.36 1.94
N MET A 56 -7.36 11.16 1.49
CA MET A 56 -7.74 10.03 0.65
C MET A 56 -6.97 10.03 -0.68
N LEU A 57 -6.88 11.18 -1.35
CA LEU A 57 -6.09 11.32 -2.58
C LEU A 57 -4.62 10.96 -2.34
N GLY A 58 -4.00 11.53 -1.30
CA GLY A 58 -2.62 11.23 -0.94
C GLY A 58 -2.42 9.74 -0.62
N PHE A 59 -3.36 9.14 0.11
CA PHE A 59 -3.31 7.73 0.50
C PHE A 59 -3.32 6.79 -0.71
N PHE A 60 -3.99 7.15 -1.80
CA PHE A 60 -4.01 6.39 -3.06
C PHE A 60 -2.83 6.71 -3.99
N VAL A 61 -2.44 7.98 -4.12
CA VAL A 61 -1.40 8.40 -5.07
C VAL A 61 -0.01 7.95 -4.62
N ILE A 62 0.29 7.99 -3.31
CA ILE A 62 1.62 7.64 -2.80
C ILE A 62 2.01 6.18 -3.13
N PRO A 63 1.14 5.16 -2.94
CA PRO A 63 1.41 3.79 -3.35
C PRO A 63 1.52 3.60 -4.86
N MET A 64 0.72 4.35 -5.64
CA MET A 64 0.86 4.33 -7.10
C MET A 64 2.23 4.83 -7.54
N LEU A 65 2.72 5.92 -6.93
CA LEU A 65 4.09 6.40 -7.15
C LEU A 65 5.14 5.39 -6.67
N ALA A 66 4.88 4.69 -5.56
CA ALA A 66 5.75 3.61 -5.09
C ALA A 66 5.82 2.45 -6.09
N ILE A 67 4.70 2.04 -6.70
CA ILE A 67 4.67 1.05 -7.78
C ILE A 67 5.52 1.51 -8.96
N ILE A 68 5.27 2.73 -9.45
CA ILE A 68 6.01 3.30 -10.60
C ILE A 68 7.51 3.30 -10.29
N ALA A 69 7.91 3.84 -9.13
CA ALA A 69 9.30 3.88 -8.73
C ALA A 69 9.90 2.48 -8.57
N THR A 70 9.13 1.48 -8.11
CA THR A 70 9.60 0.09 -7.95
C THR A 70 9.91 -0.54 -9.30
N THR A 71 9.22 -0.13 -10.37
CA THR A 71 9.48 -0.60 -11.73
C THR A 71 10.85 -0.13 -12.27
N PHE A 72 11.30 1.07 -11.90
CA PHE A 72 12.49 1.70 -12.50
C PHE A 72 13.72 1.73 -11.58
N PHE A 73 13.53 1.69 -10.26
CA PHE A 73 14.61 1.89 -9.29
C PHE A 73 14.87 0.66 -8.43
N ASP A 74 16.15 0.29 -8.32
CA ASP A 74 16.62 -0.80 -7.46
C ASP A 74 17.78 -0.36 -6.52
N ALA A 75 17.97 0.95 -6.37
CA ALA A 75 19.01 1.52 -5.52
C ALA A 75 18.74 1.24 -4.04
N LYS A 76 19.78 0.90 -3.26
CA LYS A 76 19.65 0.60 -1.81
C LYS A 76 18.92 1.68 -1.01
N ARG A 77 19.20 2.96 -1.29
CA ARG A 77 18.52 4.10 -0.64
C ARG A 77 17.01 4.06 -0.88
N TYR A 78 16.59 3.80 -2.12
CA TYR A 78 15.19 3.68 -2.48
C TYR A 78 14.52 2.51 -1.76
N ARG A 79 15.17 1.34 -1.69
CA ARG A 79 14.61 0.16 -0.97
C ARG A 79 14.34 0.46 0.52
N VAL A 80 15.21 1.24 1.17
CA VAL A 80 15.04 1.66 2.58
C VAL A 80 13.86 2.61 2.74
N ILE A 81 13.77 3.63 1.88
CA ILE A 81 12.64 4.58 1.89
C ILE A 81 11.32 3.85 1.62
N HIS A 82 11.30 2.96 0.62
CA HIS A 82 10.14 2.14 0.29
C HIS A 82 9.72 1.26 1.47
N PHE A 83 10.66 0.61 2.17
CA PHE A 83 10.32 -0.16 3.37
C PHE A 83 9.68 0.72 4.45
N GLY A 84 10.23 1.91 4.71
CA GLY A 84 9.63 2.88 5.63
C GLY A 84 8.19 3.24 5.24
N LEU A 85 7.93 3.42 3.95
CA LEU A 85 6.59 3.66 3.42
C LEU A 85 5.64 2.50 3.72
N THR A 86 6.06 1.25 3.50
CA THR A 86 5.21 0.08 3.77
C THR A 86 4.84 -0.04 5.26
N VAL A 87 5.78 0.28 6.15
CA VAL A 87 5.53 0.30 7.60
C VAL A 87 4.53 1.39 7.97
N PHE A 88 4.71 2.61 7.42
CA PHE A 88 3.77 3.71 7.62
C PHE A 88 2.33 3.30 7.24
N TYR A 89 2.16 2.70 6.06
CA TYR A 89 0.84 2.22 5.61
C TYR A 89 0.26 1.15 6.52
N SER A 90 1.09 0.24 7.04
CA SER A 90 0.62 -0.79 7.97
C SER A 90 0.13 -0.19 9.29
N ILE A 91 0.82 0.82 9.82
CA ILE A 91 0.39 1.54 11.03
C ILE A 91 -0.93 2.27 10.77
N MET A 92 -1.03 3.01 9.66
CA MET A 92 -2.27 3.69 9.28
C MET A 92 -3.43 2.70 9.13
N ASN A 93 -3.18 1.53 8.54
CA ASN A 93 -4.20 0.52 8.35
C ASN A 93 -4.66 -0.12 9.68
N LEU A 94 -3.74 -0.31 10.63
CA LEU A 94 -4.08 -0.74 11.99
C LEU A 94 -4.94 0.30 12.71
N LEU A 95 -4.54 1.58 12.63
CA LEU A 95 -5.34 2.67 13.20
C LEU A 95 -6.73 2.72 12.58
N HIS A 96 -6.84 2.52 11.26
CA HIS A 96 -8.13 2.45 10.57
C HIS A 96 -9.02 1.33 11.12
N VAL A 97 -8.51 0.11 11.27
CA VAL A 97 -9.25 -1.01 11.87
C VAL A 97 -9.73 -0.67 13.29
N ILE A 98 -8.85 -0.06 14.10
CA ILE A 98 -9.20 0.34 15.47
C ILE A 98 -10.31 1.39 15.45
N LEU A 99 -10.23 2.39 14.58
CA LEU A 99 -11.24 3.45 14.46
C LEU A 99 -12.59 2.92 13.98
N ASP A 100 -12.61 1.97 13.04
CA ASP A 100 -13.85 1.34 12.55
C ASP A 100 -14.64 0.64 13.67
N LEU A 101 -13.96 0.13 14.72
CA LEU A 101 -14.63 -0.48 15.88
C LEU A 101 -15.41 0.52 16.74
N PHE A 102 -15.14 1.83 16.59
CA PHE A 102 -15.87 2.90 17.28
C PHE A 102 -17.02 3.48 16.45
N VAL A 103 -17.12 3.13 15.16
CA VAL A 103 -18.22 3.58 14.29
C VAL A 103 -19.46 2.71 14.53
N GLN A 104 -20.61 3.34 14.73
CA GLN A 104 -21.88 2.66 14.98
C GLN A 104 -22.84 2.84 13.79
N PRO A 105 -23.54 1.78 13.34
CA PRO A 105 -23.39 0.39 13.78
C PRO A 105 -22.08 -0.24 13.29
N ILE A 106 -21.60 -1.25 14.02
CA ILE A 106 -20.39 -2.01 13.64
C ILE A 106 -20.68 -2.86 12.39
N LEU A 107 -20.00 -2.55 11.28
CA LEU A 107 -20.10 -3.29 10.02
C LEU A 107 -19.00 -4.35 9.91
N TRP A 108 -19.28 -5.57 10.36
CA TRP A 108 -18.28 -6.66 10.42
C TRP A 108 -17.64 -7.02 9.08
N TYR A 109 -18.36 -6.89 7.96
CA TYR A 109 -17.80 -7.14 6.64
C TYR A 109 -16.73 -6.11 6.26
N GLN A 110 -16.85 -4.86 6.70
CA GLN A 110 -15.82 -3.84 6.52
C GLN A 110 -14.61 -4.15 7.40
N ILE A 111 -14.82 -4.44 8.68
CA ILE A 111 -13.73 -4.78 9.61
C ILE A 111 -12.95 -6.00 9.11
N THR A 112 -13.65 -7.04 8.64
CA THR A 112 -13.03 -8.25 8.10
C THR A 112 -12.13 -7.93 6.91
N LEU A 113 -12.61 -7.10 5.97
CA LEU A 113 -11.81 -6.64 4.83
C LEU A 113 -10.60 -5.81 5.29
N MET A 114 -10.78 -4.91 6.23
CA MET A 114 -9.69 -4.07 6.74
C MET A 114 -8.62 -4.89 7.47
N VAL A 115 -9.00 -5.90 8.25
CA VAL A 115 -8.06 -6.86 8.86
C VAL A 115 -7.28 -7.62 7.77
N PHE A 116 -7.97 -8.07 6.72
CA PHE A 116 -7.29 -8.72 5.58
C PHE A 116 -6.26 -7.77 4.93
N LEU A 117 -6.62 -6.51 4.69
CA LEU A 117 -5.69 -5.52 4.14
C LEU A 117 -4.52 -5.22 5.09
N PHE A 118 -4.75 -5.28 6.40
CA PHE A 118 -3.69 -5.12 7.39
C PHE A 118 -2.68 -6.27 7.29
N LEU A 119 -3.16 -7.51 7.21
CA LEU A 119 -2.30 -8.68 7.00
C LEU A 119 -1.53 -8.59 5.66
N LEU A 120 -2.18 -8.10 4.61
CA LEU A 120 -1.53 -7.84 3.32
C LEU A 120 -0.42 -6.78 3.43
N GLY A 121 -0.63 -5.73 4.21
CA GLY A 121 0.38 -4.72 4.55
C GLY A 121 1.56 -5.32 5.31
N LEU A 122 1.32 -6.21 6.27
CA LEU A 122 2.39 -6.94 6.96
C LEU A 122 3.19 -7.84 6.01
N LEU A 123 2.51 -8.54 5.09
CA LEU A 123 3.19 -9.34 4.07
C LEU A 123 4.07 -8.45 3.17
N LEU A 124 3.55 -7.29 2.76
CA LEU A 124 4.32 -6.30 2.00
C LEU A 124 5.54 -5.81 2.77
N ASN A 125 5.43 -5.54 4.08
CA ASN A 125 6.58 -5.18 4.93
C ASN A 125 7.64 -6.29 4.93
N ILE A 126 7.24 -7.56 5.06
CA ILE A 126 8.17 -8.70 5.09
C ILE A 126 8.92 -8.78 3.75
N VAL A 127 8.22 -8.65 2.62
CA VAL A 127 8.82 -8.71 1.29
C VAL A 127 9.76 -7.51 1.07
N ALA A 128 9.34 -6.30 1.42
CA ALA A 128 10.15 -5.09 1.32
C ALA A 128 11.39 -5.14 2.23
N PHE A 129 11.26 -5.68 3.44
CA PHE A 129 12.39 -5.88 4.37
C PHE A 129 13.43 -6.86 3.81
N ARG A 130 12.98 -7.96 3.22
CA ARG A 130 13.88 -8.91 2.56
C ARG A 130 14.55 -8.27 1.36
N TRP A 131 13.84 -7.47 0.58
CA TRP A 131 14.38 -6.75 -0.58
C TRP A 131 15.44 -5.70 -0.20
N MET A 132 15.22 -4.92 0.85
CA MET A 132 16.20 -3.92 1.31
C MET A 132 17.50 -4.53 1.85
N LYS A 133 17.45 -5.78 2.35
CA LYS A 133 18.63 -6.50 2.85
C LYS A 133 19.49 -7.11 1.74
N LEU A 134 18.95 -7.25 0.53
CA LEU A 134 19.74 -7.77 -0.59
C LEU A 134 20.85 -6.77 -0.97
N PRO A 135 22.04 -7.26 -1.36
CA PRO A 135 23.04 -6.39 -1.96
C PRO A 135 22.46 -5.72 -3.22
N PRO A 136 22.87 -4.48 -3.54
CA PRO A 136 22.51 -3.87 -4.81
C PRO A 136 22.99 -4.76 -5.95
N TYR A 137 22.20 -4.88 -7.02
CA TYR A 137 22.65 -5.59 -8.21
C TYR A 137 23.90 -4.89 -8.78
N LYS A 138 25.06 -5.55 -8.66
CA LYS A 138 26.28 -5.14 -9.37
C LYS A 138 26.20 -5.72 -10.78
N GLY A 139 25.52 -5.04 -11.68
CA GLY A 139 25.67 -5.32 -13.10
C GLY A 139 27.13 -5.08 -13.50
N GLY A 140 27.84 -6.14 -13.93
CA GLY A 140 29.04 -5.93 -14.77
C GLY A 140 30.36 -6.62 -14.41
N LYS A 141 30.52 -7.41 -13.33
CA LYS A 141 31.81 -8.15 -13.15
C LYS A 141 32.02 -9.29 -14.17
N GLY A 142 30.99 -9.67 -14.92
CA GLY A 142 31.11 -10.66 -16.00
C GLY A 142 31.65 -10.11 -17.31
N GLN A 143 31.56 -8.79 -17.56
CA GLN A 143 32.10 -8.17 -18.78
C GLN A 143 33.58 -7.79 -18.63
N GLU A 144 34.03 -7.43 -17.42
CA GLU A 144 35.44 -7.17 -17.11
C GLU A 144 36.31 -8.44 -17.24
N MET A 145 35.78 -9.62 -16.88
CA MET A 145 36.51 -10.88 -17.07
C MET A 145 36.66 -11.29 -18.54
N LEU A 146 35.67 -10.98 -19.38
CA LEU A 146 35.74 -11.26 -20.82
C LEU A 146 36.62 -10.24 -21.56
N ALA A 147 36.65 -8.99 -21.12
CA ALA A 147 37.58 -7.99 -21.65
C ALA A 147 39.04 -8.31 -21.32
N ASN A 148 39.30 -8.83 -20.10
CA ASN A 148 40.65 -9.17 -19.64
C ASN A 148 41.13 -10.58 -20.05
N SER A 149 40.27 -11.44 -20.62
CA SER A 149 40.69 -12.73 -21.18
C SER A 149 41.17 -12.64 -22.63
N HIS A 150 41.06 -11.45 -23.24
CA HIS A 150 41.43 -11.15 -24.62
C HIS A 150 42.54 -10.08 -24.74
N SER A 151 43.18 -9.69 -23.63
CA SER A 151 44.45 -8.94 -23.60
C SER A 151 45.57 -9.84 -23.10
#